data_AF-A0A536M171-F1
#
_entry.id   AF-A0A536M171-F1
#
_cell.length_a   1.000
_cell.length_b   1.000
_cell.length_c   1.000
_cell.angle_alpha   90.00
_cell.angle_beta   90.00
_cell.angle_gamma   90.00
#
_symmetry.space_group_name_H-M   'P 1'
#
loop_
_entity.id
_entity.type
_entity.pdbx_description
1 polymer ?
#
loop_
_entity_poly.entity_id
_entity_poly.type
_entity_poly.pdbx_seq_one_letter_code
_entity_poly.pdbx_strand_id
1 'polypeptide(L)'
;MSDTILDELESSQQLVTAMLRISAEDSTARIGAWDLRDIAAHLAATERDCYVPRIRAIAAGENPTFDLFTNDGADFSGIHLDDALDEWTATRLMLIGYVKTLDPDHRTVLTGVHEKYGNVTVDRYLEIALRHDRDHLRGLERLAGHVTR
;
A
#
# COMPACT_ATOMS: atom_id res chain seq x y z
N MET A 1 17.55 -8.76 -3.76
CA MET A 1 16.35 -9.49 -4.21
C MET A 1 15.88 -8.87 -5.52
N SER A 2 15.28 -9.67 -6.39
CA SER A 2 14.99 -9.34 -7.80
C SER A 2 14.00 -8.18 -7.95
N ASP A 3 14.10 -7.42 -9.05
CA ASP A 3 13.11 -6.42 -9.50
C ASP A 3 11.66 -6.96 -9.53
N THR A 4 11.50 -8.28 -9.48
CA THR A 4 10.23 -9.00 -9.28
C THR A 4 9.33 -8.39 -8.19
N ILE A 5 9.86 -7.96 -7.03
CA ILE A 5 8.99 -7.38 -5.98
C ILE A 5 8.37 -6.04 -6.40
N LEU A 6 9.08 -5.27 -7.22
CA LEU A 6 8.60 -3.99 -7.73
C LEU A 6 7.51 -4.21 -8.79
N ASP A 7 7.71 -5.18 -9.67
CA ASP A 7 6.71 -5.58 -10.67
C ASP A 7 5.45 -6.15 -10.00
N GLU A 8 5.61 -6.93 -8.92
CA GLU A 8 4.49 -7.45 -8.13
C GLU A 8 3.70 -6.33 -7.44
N LEU A 9 4.37 -5.30 -6.92
CA LEU A 9 3.73 -4.13 -6.31
C LEU A 9 2.94 -3.31 -7.33
N GLU A 10 3.49 -3.11 -8.53
CA GLU A 10 2.77 -2.42 -9.60
C GLU A 10 1.54 -3.23 -10.04
N SER A 11 1.73 -4.54 -10.24
CA SER A 11 0.65 -5.46 -10.63
C SER A 11 -0.46 -5.53 -9.57
N SER A 12 -0.10 -5.62 -8.28
CA SER A 12 -1.09 -5.68 -7.20
C SER A 12 -1.89 -4.40 -7.10
N GLN A 13 -1.25 -3.24 -7.24
CA GLN A 13 -1.94 -1.95 -7.27
C GLN A 13 -2.93 -1.86 -8.43
N GLN A 14 -2.52 -2.25 -9.64
CA GLN A 14 -3.38 -2.21 -10.83
C GLN A 14 -4.61 -3.11 -10.65
N LEU A 15 -4.42 -4.32 -10.10
CA LEU A 15 -5.52 -5.25 -9.82
C LEU A 15 -6.50 -4.71 -8.77
N VAL A 16 -5.99 -4.18 -7.65
CA VAL A 16 -6.83 -3.57 -6.60
C VAL A 16 -7.62 -2.38 -7.16
N THR A 17 -6.96 -1.52 -7.94
CA THR A 17 -7.59 -0.35 -8.60
C THR A 17 -8.73 -0.77 -9.52
N ALA A 18 -8.49 -1.78 -10.37
CA ALA A 18 -9.52 -2.29 -11.28
C ALA A 18 -10.72 -2.87 -10.50
N MET A 19 -10.45 -3.67 -9.47
CA MET A 19 -11.50 -4.27 -8.64
C MET A 19 -12.32 -3.24 -7.87
N LEU A 20 -11.69 -2.18 -7.35
CA LEU A 20 -12.38 -1.08 -6.70
C LEU A 20 -13.30 -0.33 -7.68
N ARG A 21 -12.81 -0.02 -8.88
CA ARG A 21 -13.63 0.64 -9.92
C ARG A 21 -14.82 -0.20 -10.36
N ILE A 22 -14.63 -1.50 -10.60
CA ILE A 22 -15.71 -2.41 -10.98
C ILE A 22 -16.75 -2.52 -9.85
N SER A 23 -16.28 -2.65 -8.61
CA SER A 23 -17.18 -2.82 -7.45
C SER A 23 -17.93 -1.53 -7.09
N ALA A 24 -17.43 -0.36 -7.52
CA ALA A 24 -18.03 0.94 -7.23
C ALA A 24 -19.35 1.23 -7.97
N GLU A 25 -19.73 0.38 -8.92
CA GLU A 25 -21.08 0.41 -9.50
C GLU A 25 -22.17 0.09 -8.46
N ASP A 26 -21.84 -0.68 -7.42
CA ASP A 26 -22.71 -0.94 -6.27
C ASP A 26 -22.41 0.05 -5.13
N SER A 27 -23.29 1.05 -4.97
CA SER A 27 -23.19 2.04 -3.89
C SER A 27 -23.29 1.46 -2.47
N THR A 28 -23.72 0.20 -2.32
CA THR A 28 -23.81 -0.50 -1.02
C THR A 28 -22.60 -1.38 -0.72
N ALA A 29 -21.67 -1.52 -1.67
CA ALA A 29 -20.46 -2.33 -1.54
C ALA A 29 -19.57 -1.85 -0.37
N ARG A 30 -19.32 -2.76 0.58
CA ARG A 30 -18.43 -2.52 1.72
C ARG A 30 -17.61 -3.75 2.08
N ILE A 31 -16.42 -3.52 2.64
CA ILE A 31 -15.57 -4.54 3.26
C ILE A 31 -15.43 -4.19 4.73
N GLY A 32 -16.06 -4.97 5.61
CA GLY A 32 -16.20 -4.61 7.01
C GLY A 32 -16.99 -3.31 7.16
N ALA A 33 -16.41 -2.32 7.84
CA ALA A 33 -17.04 -1.01 8.03
C ALA A 33 -16.80 -0.02 6.88
N TRP A 34 -15.88 -0.31 5.96
CA TRP A 34 -15.38 0.65 4.97
C TRP A 34 -16.08 0.47 3.62
N ASP A 35 -16.46 1.58 2.99
CA ASP A 35 -16.84 1.56 1.57
C ASP A 35 -15.58 1.59 0.71
N LEU A 36 -15.78 1.43 -0.59
CA LEU A 36 -14.69 1.37 -1.55
C LEU A 36 -13.89 2.67 -1.63
N ARG A 37 -14.52 3.82 -1.34
CA ARG A 37 -13.87 5.13 -1.27
C ARG A 37 -12.98 5.21 -0.02
N ASP A 38 -13.47 4.76 1.13
CA ASP A 38 -12.68 4.67 2.36
C ASP A 38 -11.46 3.75 2.17
N ILE A 39 -11.63 2.63 1.45
CA ILE A 39 -10.51 1.70 1.14
C ILE A 39 -9.49 2.36 0.22
N ALA A 40 -9.92 3.04 -0.85
CA ALA A 40 -9.00 3.75 -1.74
C ALA A 40 -8.23 4.86 -1.00
N ALA A 41 -8.93 5.65 -0.18
CA ALA A 41 -8.32 6.70 0.63
C ALA A 41 -7.31 6.14 1.64
N HIS A 42 -7.64 5.01 2.28
CA HIS A 42 -6.74 4.26 3.17
C HIS A 42 -5.46 3.81 2.44
N LEU A 43 -5.59 3.25 1.24
CA LEU A 43 -4.44 2.79 0.44
C LEU A 43 -3.53 3.96 0.05
N ALA A 44 -4.10 5.07 -0.41
CA ALA A 44 -3.35 6.29 -0.74
C ALA A 44 -2.62 6.86 0.49
N ALA A 45 -3.34 7.02 1.62
CA ALA A 45 -2.77 7.54 2.86
C ALA A 45 -1.66 6.62 3.41
N THR A 46 -1.86 5.29 3.38
CA THR A 46 -0.84 4.34 3.82
C THR A 46 0.43 4.43 2.95
N GLU A 47 0.29 4.54 1.63
CA GLU A 47 1.45 4.70 0.74
C GLU A 47 2.22 5.99 1.06
N ARG A 48 1.50 7.12 1.13
CA ARG A 48 2.06 8.46 1.33
C ARG A 48 2.68 8.65 2.71
N ASP A 49 1.95 8.29 3.76
CA ASP A 49 2.29 8.65 5.14
C ASP A 49 3.03 7.54 5.89
N CYS A 50 2.95 6.30 5.41
CA CYS A 50 3.66 5.17 6.01
C CYS A 50 4.82 4.68 5.12
N TYR A 51 4.53 4.17 3.93
CA TYR A 51 5.56 3.44 3.17
C TYR A 51 6.66 4.35 2.64
N VAL A 52 6.30 5.46 1.98
CA VAL A 52 7.27 6.40 1.43
C VAL A 52 8.26 6.95 2.46
N PRO A 53 7.83 7.58 3.58
CA PRO A 53 8.77 8.15 4.54
C PRO A 53 9.63 7.09 5.21
N ARG A 54 9.06 5.92 5.56
CA ARG A 54 9.79 4.86 6.25
C ARG A 54 10.84 4.21 5.35
N ILE A 55 10.52 3.94 4.09
CA ILE A 55 11.48 3.40 3.12
C ILE A 55 12.62 4.39 2.87
N ARG A 56 12.30 5.69 2.73
CA ARG A 56 13.33 6.73 2.56
C ARG A 56 14.27 6.83 3.76
N ALA A 57 13.73 6.82 4.98
CA ALA A 57 14.54 6.88 6.20
C ALA A 57 15.48 5.67 6.33
N ILE A 58 14.99 4.46 6.03
CA ILE A 58 15.84 3.26 6.01
C ILE A 58 16.93 3.40 4.94
N ALA A 59 16.56 3.78 3.71
CA ALA A 59 17.50 3.90 2.59
C ALA A 59 18.55 4.99 2.78
N ALA A 60 18.26 6.02 3.58
CA ALA A 60 19.20 7.05 4.00
C ALA A 60 20.15 6.61 5.13
N GLY A 61 19.96 5.40 5.69
CA GLY A 61 20.81 4.87 6.75
C GLY A 61 20.49 5.43 8.14
N GLU A 62 19.30 6.00 8.35
CA GLU A 62 18.93 6.70 9.59
C GLU A 62 18.68 5.75 10.78
N ASN A 63 18.49 4.45 10.52
CA ASN A 63 18.10 3.45 11.52
C ASN A 63 16.90 3.86 12.41
N PRO A 64 15.75 4.24 11.81
CA PRO A 64 14.60 4.74 12.55
C PRO A 64 13.87 3.63 13.32
N THR A 65 13.19 4.00 14.41
CA THR A 65 12.19 3.15 15.08
C THR A 65 10.79 3.53 14.63
N PHE A 66 9.95 2.53 14.38
CA PHE A 66 8.59 2.71 13.89
C PHE A 66 7.55 1.97 14.74
N ASP A 67 6.49 2.70 15.07
CA ASP A 67 5.28 2.15 15.66
C ASP A 67 4.33 1.62 14.56
N LEU A 68 3.25 0.94 14.96
CA LEU A 68 2.15 0.58 14.08
C LEU A 68 1.58 1.84 13.42
N PHE A 69 1.39 1.76 12.11
CA PHE A 69 0.64 2.75 11.38
C PHE A 69 -0.82 2.32 11.34
N THR A 70 -1.71 3.24 11.72
CA THR A 70 -3.15 3.02 11.65
C THR A 70 -3.84 4.25 11.07
N ASN A 71 -4.89 4.02 10.31
CA ASN A 71 -5.85 5.05 9.90
C ASN A 71 -7.13 5.00 10.77
N ASP A 72 -7.05 4.41 11.96
CA ASP A 72 -8.15 4.44 12.93
C ASP A 72 -8.53 5.88 13.26
N GLY A 73 -9.82 6.20 13.08
CA GLY A 73 -10.34 7.55 13.29
C GLY A 73 -9.95 8.56 12.20
N ALA A 74 -9.30 8.14 11.11
CA ALA A 74 -9.11 8.99 9.95
C ALA A 74 -10.47 9.38 9.35
N ASP A 75 -10.61 10.65 9.02
CA ASP A 75 -11.78 11.15 8.31
C ASP A 75 -11.48 11.16 6.81
N PHE A 76 -12.03 10.19 6.09
CA PHE A 76 -11.98 10.11 4.64
C PHE A 76 -13.20 10.75 3.96
N SER A 77 -14.00 11.51 4.71
CA SER A 77 -15.11 12.26 4.13
C SER A 77 -14.61 13.26 3.09
N GLY A 78 -15.31 13.35 1.96
CA GLY A 78 -14.97 14.26 0.86
C GLY A 78 -13.82 13.81 -0.05
N ILE A 79 -13.10 12.73 0.27
CA ILE A 79 -12.10 12.16 -0.64
C ILE A 79 -12.83 11.34 -1.70
N HIS A 80 -12.70 11.66 -2.99
CA HIS A 80 -13.34 10.88 -4.05
C HIS A 80 -12.54 9.61 -4.39
N LEU A 81 -13.26 8.57 -4.87
CA LEU A 81 -12.65 7.28 -5.20
C LEU A 81 -11.52 7.42 -6.21
N ASP A 82 -11.77 8.07 -7.34
CA ASP A 82 -10.77 8.22 -8.40
C ASP A 82 -9.60 9.11 -7.97
N ASP A 83 -9.84 10.18 -7.21
CA ASP A 83 -8.76 11.03 -6.69
C ASP A 83 -7.82 10.24 -5.78
N ALA A 84 -8.36 9.39 -4.90
CA ALA A 84 -7.56 8.53 -4.03
C ALA A 84 -6.78 7.46 -4.81
N LEU A 85 -7.41 6.85 -5.83
CA LEU A 85 -6.74 5.86 -6.68
C LEU A 85 -5.61 6.51 -7.49
N ASP A 86 -5.82 7.69 -8.05
CA ASP A 86 -4.82 8.44 -8.81
C ASP A 86 -3.65 8.86 -7.89
N GLU A 87 -3.94 9.31 -6.66
CA GLU A 87 -2.91 9.60 -5.66
C GLU A 87 -2.09 8.35 -5.31
N TRP A 88 -2.76 7.22 -5.07
CA TRP A 88 -2.08 5.97 -4.75
C TRP A 88 -1.19 5.51 -5.91
N THR A 89 -1.70 5.55 -7.15
CA THR A 89 -0.92 5.22 -8.36
C THR A 89 0.30 6.11 -8.51
N ALA A 90 0.13 7.43 -8.44
CA ALA A 90 1.24 8.36 -8.57
C ALA A 90 2.30 8.15 -7.47
N THR A 91 1.86 7.95 -6.23
CA THR A 91 2.76 7.76 -5.09
C THR A 91 3.54 6.44 -5.19
N ARG A 92 2.89 5.34 -5.59
CA ARG A 92 3.53 4.04 -5.80
C ARG A 92 4.56 4.08 -6.92
N LEU A 93 4.23 4.70 -8.05
CA LEU A 93 5.17 4.85 -9.16
C LEU A 93 6.39 5.68 -8.76
N MET A 94 6.21 6.76 -8.00
CA MET A 94 7.32 7.53 -7.44
C MET A 94 8.17 6.70 -6.48
N LEU A 95 7.56 5.90 -5.61
CA LEU A 95 8.28 5.02 -4.68
C LEU A 95 9.10 3.95 -5.43
N ILE A 96 8.49 3.28 -6.40
CA ILE A 96 9.16 2.28 -7.24
C ILE A 96 10.33 2.93 -8.00
N GLY A 97 10.11 4.10 -8.61
CA GLY A 97 11.15 4.86 -9.28
C GLY A 97 12.32 5.19 -8.33
N TYR A 98 12.03 5.65 -7.11
CA TYR A 98 13.05 5.91 -6.10
C TYR A 98 13.83 4.64 -5.73
N VAL A 99 13.15 3.53 -5.44
CA VAL A 99 13.82 2.27 -5.07
C VAL A 99 14.71 1.74 -6.19
N LYS A 100 14.32 1.90 -7.47
CA LYS A 100 15.16 1.53 -8.62
C LYS A 100 16.46 2.32 -8.71
N THR A 101 16.55 3.49 -8.05
CA THR A 101 17.79 4.29 -8.00
C THR A 101 18.70 3.95 -6.82
N LEU A 102 18.22 3.14 -5.86
CA LEU A 102 19.01 2.78 -4.68
C LEU A 102 20.07 1.75 -5.03
N ASP A 103 21.17 1.80 -4.29
CA ASP A 103 22.16 0.72 -4.27
C ASP A 103 21.47 -0.60 -3.83
N PRO A 104 21.61 -1.70 -4.59
CA PRO A 104 21.05 -3.00 -4.21
C PRO A 104 21.45 -3.48 -2.80
N ASP A 105 22.66 -3.15 -2.35
CA ASP A 105 23.13 -3.51 -1.01
C ASP A 105 22.42 -2.66 0.05
N HIS A 106 22.19 -1.37 -0.21
CA HIS A 106 21.44 -0.51 0.72
C HIS A 106 20.02 -1.02 0.95
N ARG A 107 19.39 -1.60 -0.09
CA ARG A 107 18.02 -2.15 0.01
C ARG A 107 17.92 -3.35 0.97
N THR A 108 19.02 -4.07 1.19
CA THR A 108 19.05 -5.32 1.95
C THR A 108 19.85 -5.24 3.25
N VAL A 109 20.75 -4.27 3.39
CA VAL A 109 21.63 -4.13 4.55
C VAL A 109 21.15 -3.04 5.51
N LEU A 110 20.68 -1.91 5.01
CA LEU A 110 20.19 -0.83 5.87
C LEU A 110 18.85 -1.24 6.48
N THR A 111 18.68 -0.92 7.76
CA THR A 111 17.52 -1.33 8.55
C THR A 111 16.96 -0.16 9.34
N GLY A 112 15.67 -0.22 9.63
CA GLY A 112 15.02 0.40 10.79
C GLY A 112 14.44 -0.68 11.70
N VAL A 113 13.82 -0.28 12.81
CA VAL A 113 13.21 -1.19 13.80
C VAL A 113 11.72 -0.93 13.88
N HIS A 114 10.91 -1.93 13.55
CA HIS A 114 9.45 -1.84 13.65
C HIS A 114 8.95 -2.60 14.89
N GLU A 115 8.04 -2.01 15.67
CA GLU A 115 7.60 -2.61 16.94
C GLU A 115 7.07 -4.05 16.81
N LYS A 116 6.32 -4.34 15.72
CA LYS A 116 5.81 -5.68 15.41
C LYS A 116 6.78 -6.59 14.67
N TYR A 117 7.65 -6.05 13.81
CA TYR A 117 8.42 -6.84 12.84
C TYR A 117 9.91 -6.92 13.18
N GLY A 118 10.38 -6.20 14.20
CA GLY A 118 11.81 -6.07 14.52
C GLY A 118 12.55 -5.34 13.41
N ASN A 119 13.77 -5.78 13.11
CA ASN A 119 14.58 -5.18 12.06
C ASN A 119 13.91 -5.34 10.69
N VAL A 120 13.76 -4.23 9.98
CA VAL A 120 13.14 -4.16 8.65
C VAL A 120 14.03 -3.40 7.69
N THR A 121 14.33 -4.01 6.55
CA THR A 121 15.06 -3.40 5.43
C THR A 121 14.09 -2.73 4.45
N VAL A 122 14.60 -2.05 3.43
CA VAL A 122 13.78 -1.52 2.33
C VAL A 122 13.01 -2.67 1.65
N ASP A 123 13.72 -3.72 1.23
CA ASP A 123 13.08 -4.86 0.54
C ASP A 123 12.02 -5.52 1.45
N ARG A 124 12.28 -5.64 2.76
CA ARG A 124 11.28 -6.15 3.71
C ARG A 124 10.06 -5.25 3.82
N TYR A 125 10.24 -3.94 3.76
CA TYR A 125 9.12 -2.99 3.78
C TYR A 125 8.25 -3.08 2.52
N LEU A 126 8.87 -3.33 1.36
CA LEU A 126 8.16 -3.59 0.10
C LEU A 126 7.32 -4.87 0.18
N GLU A 127 7.84 -5.93 0.79
CA GLU A 127 7.06 -7.15 1.06
C GLU A 127 5.89 -6.91 2.02
N ILE A 128 6.04 -6.00 2.98
CA ILE A 128 4.96 -5.57 3.89
C ILE A 128 3.87 -4.85 3.10
N ALA A 129 4.23 -3.93 2.21
CA ALA A 129 3.29 -3.23 1.33
C ALA A 129 2.57 -4.21 0.38
N LEU A 130 3.29 -5.12 -0.27
CA LEU A 130 2.70 -6.10 -1.19
C LEU A 130 1.70 -7.04 -0.48
N ARG A 131 2.03 -7.47 0.76
CA ARG A 131 1.10 -8.27 1.55
C ARG A 131 -0.17 -7.47 1.88
N HIS A 132 -0.04 -6.18 2.21
CA HIS A 132 -1.18 -5.32 2.49
C HIS A 132 -2.08 -5.16 1.25
N ASP A 133 -1.51 -4.92 0.07
CA ASP A 133 -2.28 -4.89 -1.19
C ASP A 133 -3.05 -6.20 -1.41
N ARG A 134 -2.39 -7.35 -1.21
CA ARG A 134 -2.99 -8.68 -1.35
C ARG A 134 -4.11 -8.95 -0.34
N ASP A 135 -4.00 -8.42 0.86
CA ASP A 135 -5.05 -8.56 1.89
C ASP A 135 -6.32 -7.77 1.50
N HIS A 136 -6.17 -6.56 0.95
CA HIS A 136 -7.30 -5.80 0.38
C HIS A 136 -7.88 -6.47 -0.86
N LEU A 137 -7.04 -6.98 -1.75
CA LEU A 137 -7.49 -7.70 -2.95
C LEU A 137 -8.36 -8.91 -2.59
N ARG A 138 -7.97 -9.72 -1.60
CA ARG A 138 -8.80 -10.84 -1.11
C ARG A 138 -10.16 -10.39 -0.58
N GLY A 139 -10.23 -9.21 0.04
CA GLY A 139 -11.50 -8.62 0.47
C GLY A 139 -12.39 -8.29 -0.72
N LEU A 140 -11.82 -7.68 -1.76
CA LEU A 140 -12.53 -7.30 -2.99
C LEU A 140 -12.97 -8.52 -3.81
N GLU A 141 -12.15 -9.56 -3.90
CA GLU A 141 -12.49 -10.83 -4.55
C GLU A 141 -13.70 -11.49 -3.86
N ARG A 142 -13.72 -11.48 -2.52
CA ARG A 142 -14.88 -11.99 -1.76
C ARG A 142 -16.12 -11.17 -2.06
N LEU A 143 -16.03 -9.84 -2.07
CA LEU A 143 -17.15 -8.97 -2.41
C LEU A 143 -17.71 -9.29 -3.81
N ALA A 144 -16.87 -9.36 -4.84
CA ALA A 144 -17.27 -9.68 -6.21
C ALA A 144 -17.91 -11.08 -6.36
N GLY A 145 -17.42 -12.06 -5.59
CA GLY A 145 -18.00 -13.40 -5.54
C GLY A 145 -19.40 -13.47 -4.90
N HIS A 146 -19.80 -12.48 -4.09
CA HIS A 146 -21.16 -12.38 -3.56
C HIS A 146 -22.12 -11.70 -4.55
N VAL A 147 -21.62 -10.78 -5.39
CA VAL A 147 -22.42 -10.08 -6.41
C VAL A 147 -22.83 -11.00 -7.57
N THR A 148 -22.08 -12.07 -7.83
CA THR A 148 -22.31 -13.01 -8.94
C THR A 148 -23.25 -14.18 -8.62
N ARG A 149 -23.87 -14.20 -7.43
CA ARG A 149 -24.73 -15.30 -6.97
C ARG A 149 -26.17 -14.84 -6.76
#